data_AF-A0A0S8BW52-F1
#
_entry.id   AF-A0A0S8BW52-F1
#
_cell.length_a   1.000
_cell.length_b   1.000
_cell.length_c   1.000
_cell.angle_alpha   90.00
_cell.angle_beta   90.00
_cell.angle_gamma   90.00
#
_symmetry.space_group_name_H-M   'P 1'
#
loop_
_entity.id
_entity.type
_entity.pdbx_description
1 polymer ?
#
loop_
_entity_poly.entity_id
_entity_poly.type
_entity_poly.pdbx_seq_one_letter_code
_entity_poly.pdbx_strand_id
1 'polypeptide(L)'
;MFPATMKDWASAVALLLMTGFLGCGGTGEYRKTGGTYAPRGPACDYRVIRNRVVEPYEELGVIDIDAFSMKSLPDNEDRFRKVVGPTVCATGGHAVIPTLNIHGHWVHGTIIRFNPSECVGCGPKSATGGGG
;
A
#
# COMPACT_ATOMS: atom_id res chain seq x y z
N MET A 1 18.44 56.41 -16.43
CA MET A 1 18.48 55.46 -15.29
C MET A 1 17.19 54.66 -15.32
N PHE A 2 17.24 53.38 -14.93
CA PHE A 2 16.29 52.26 -15.13
C PHE A 2 16.52 51.37 -16.37
N PRO A 3 17.32 50.30 -16.21
CA PRO A 3 17.18 49.08 -16.98
C PRO A 3 16.25 48.10 -16.24
N ALA A 4 15.36 47.40 -16.96
CA ALA A 4 14.74 46.17 -16.46
C ALA A 4 14.71 45.16 -17.62
N THR A 5 15.54 44.15 -17.47
CA THR A 5 15.87 43.11 -18.43
C THR A 5 14.79 42.03 -18.49
N MET A 6 14.20 41.83 -19.67
CA MET A 6 13.20 40.80 -20.00
C MET A 6 13.81 39.39 -20.13
N LYS A 7 14.51 38.86 -19.11
CA LYS A 7 15.25 37.59 -19.24
C LYS A 7 15.03 36.55 -18.14
N ASP A 8 13.90 36.60 -17.42
CA ASP A 8 13.67 35.68 -16.29
C ASP A 8 12.44 34.76 -16.43
N TRP A 9 11.73 34.81 -17.56
CA TRP A 9 10.43 34.15 -17.73
C TRP A 9 10.51 32.75 -18.35
N ALA A 10 11.60 32.43 -19.05
CA ALA A 10 11.77 31.11 -19.68
C ALA A 10 12.17 29.99 -18.70
N SER A 11 12.76 30.33 -17.54
CA SER A 11 13.28 29.33 -16.60
C SER A 11 12.22 28.79 -15.63
N ALA A 12 11.12 29.52 -15.41
CA ALA A 12 10.10 29.10 -14.44
C ALA A 12 9.17 27.99 -14.98
N VAL A 13 9.00 27.90 -16.30
CA VAL A 13 8.08 26.92 -16.92
C VAL A 13 8.73 25.54 -17.08
N ALA A 14 10.06 25.48 -17.24
CA ALA A 14 10.79 24.23 -17.47
C ALA A 14 10.89 23.33 -16.22
N LEU A 15 10.79 23.90 -15.01
CA LEU A 15 10.96 23.14 -13.76
C LEU A 15 9.68 22.45 -13.25
N LEU A 16 8.50 22.84 -13.74
CA LEU A 16 7.22 22.33 -13.26
C LEU A 16 6.72 21.07 -13.99
N LEU A 17 7.42 20.62 -15.03
CA LEU A 17 7.03 19.48 -15.87
C LEU A 17 7.69 18.14 -15.51
N MET A 18 8.57 18.09 -14.50
CA MET A 18 9.33 16.88 -14.14
C MET A 18 8.74 16.01 -13.00
N THR A 19 7.59 16.37 -12.42
CA THR A 19 7.02 15.67 -11.24
C THR A 19 5.86 14.71 -11.55
N GLY A 20 5.79 14.15 -12.77
CA GLY A 20 4.61 13.41 -13.24
C GLY A 20 4.68 11.88 -13.31
N PHE A 21 5.80 11.21 -13.03
CA PHE A 21 5.95 9.76 -13.30
C PHE A 21 6.25 8.91 -12.06
N LEU A 22 5.46 9.07 -11.00
CA LEU A 22 5.35 8.06 -9.93
C LEU A 22 3.96 7.42 -10.00
N GLY A 23 3.63 6.82 -11.14
CA GLY A 23 2.34 6.20 -11.42
C GLY A 23 2.47 4.73 -11.83
N CYS A 24 2.08 3.84 -10.91
CA CYS A 24 1.60 2.47 -11.12
C CYS A 24 2.60 1.39 -11.62
N GLY A 25 3.68 1.17 -10.88
CA GLY A 25 4.42 -0.10 -10.95
C GLY A 25 3.71 -1.19 -10.15
N GLY A 26 2.71 -1.83 -10.75
CA GLY A 26 2.04 -3.00 -10.18
C GLY A 26 2.46 -4.27 -10.89
N THR A 27 3.55 -4.90 -10.47
CA THR A 27 3.81 -6.31 -10.78
C THR A 27 3.21 -7.16 -9.64
N GLY A 28 1.88 -7.28 -9.65
CA GLY A 28 1.04 -8.12 -8.78
C GLY A 28 -0.35 -8.34 -9.43
N GLU A 29 -0.90 -9.56 -9.45
CA GLU A 29 -2.18 -9.86 -10.09
C GLU A 29 -3.13 -9.70 -8.93
N TYR A 30 -3.54 -8.45 -8.76
CA TYR A 30 -4.49 -8.10 -7.75
C TYR A 30 -5.87 -8.50 -8.24
N ARG A 31 -6.41 -9.56 -7.65
CA ARG A 31 -7.79 -9.98 -7.87
C ARG A 31 -8.67 -9.40 -6.78
N LYS A 32 -9.48 -8.41 -7.15
CA LYS A 32 -10.46 -7.81 -6.24
C LYS A 32 -11.57 -8.81 -5.93
N THR A 33 -11.92 -8.95 -4.64
CA THR A 33 -12.95 -9.89 -4.17
C THR A 33 -14.04 -9.22 -3.32
N GLY A 34 -13.80 -8.02 -2.78
CA GLY A 34 -14.77 -7.31 -1.95
C GLY A 34 -14.96 -5.84 -2.29
N GLY A 35 -15.35 -5.05 -1.28
CA GLY A 35 -15.69 -3.64 -1.39
C GLY A 35 -14.55 -2.74 -1.88
N THR A 36 -14.93 -1.57 -2.39
CA THR A 36 -13.97 -0.50 -2.72
C THR A 36 -13.88 0.45 -1.54
N TYR A 37 -12.65 0.73 -1.08
CA TYR A 37 -12.41 1.67 0.01
C TYR A 37 -11.46 2.78 -0.39
N ALA A 38 -11.49 3.87 0.36
CA ALA A 38 -10.56 4.97 0.18
C ALA A 38 -9.12 4.52 0.47
N PRO A 39 -8.14 4.90 -0.38
CA PRO A 39 -6.73 4.65 -0.13
C PRO A 39 -6.28 5.25 1.20
N ARG A 40 -5.35 4.59 1.90
CA ARG A 40 -4.81 5.02 3.22
C ARG A 40 -3.50 5.81 3.12
N GLY A 41 -3.18 6.34 1.94
CA GLY A 41 -1.91 7.03 1.65
C GLY A 41 -0.83 6.10 1.09
N PRO A 42 0.34 6.65 0.68
CA PRO A 42 1.39 5.88 0.00
C PRO A 42 2.21 4.96 0.92
N ALA A 43 2.21 5.22 2.23
CA ALA A 43 2.94 4.46 3.24
C ALA A 43 2.04 4.25 4.46
N CYS A 44 0.93 3.54 4.27
CA CYS A 44 0.00 3.24 5.35
C CYS A 44 0.55 2.18 6.31
N ASP A 45 0.21 2.28 7.59
CA ASP A 45 0.45 1.20 8.54
C ASP A 45 -0.55 0.05 8.30
N TYR A 46 -0.01 -1.15 8.08
CA TYR A 46 -0.79 -2.38 7.97
C TYR A 46 -0.10 -3.55 8.68
N ARG A 47 -0.93 -4.49 9.14
CA ARG A 47 -0.49 -5.69 9.88
C ARG A 47 -0.28 -6.86 8.90
N VAL A 48 0.77 -7.65 9.09
CA VAL A 48 0.90 -8.96 8.45
C VAL A 48 0.47 -9.99 9.48
N ILE A 49 -0.58 -10.75 9.18
CA ILE A 49 -1.18 -11.67 10.14
C ILE A 49 -0.95 -13.10 9.67
N ARG A 50 -0.01 -13.79 10.31
CA ARG A 50 0.31 -15.20 10.03
C ARG A 50 -0.51 -16.19 10.85
N ASN A 51 -1.11 -15.71 11.93
CA ASN A 51 -1.93 -16.52 12.83
C ASN A 51 -3.41 -16.42 12.43
N ARG A 52 -4.25 -17.23 13.06
CA ARG A 52 -5.70 -17.14 12.88
C ARG A 52 -6.20 -15.74 13.24
N VAL A 53 -6.94 -15.12 12.32
CA VAL A 53 -7.67 -13.87 12.58
C VAL A 53 -8.93 -14.22 13.37
N VAL A 54 -9.14 -13.55 14.50
CA VAL A 54 -10.31 -13.77 15.37
C VAL A 54 -11.35 -12.66 15.20
N GLU A 55 -10.90 -11.48 14.80
CA GLU A 55 -11.74 -10.33 14.54
C GLU A 55 -12.51 -10.50 13.23
N PRO A 56 -13.77 -10.05 13.13
CA PRO A 56 -14.49 -10.04 11.87
C PRO A 56 -13.81 -9.10 10.86
N TYR A 57 -13.63 -9.59 9.64
CA TYR A 57 -12.98 -8.88 8.57
C TYR A 57 -13.69 -9.10 7.23
N GLU A 58 -13.56 -8.12 6.36
CA GLU A 58 -13.92 -8.23 4.95
C GLU A 58 -12.66 -8.46 4.12
N GLU A 59 -12.74 -9.39 3.17
CA GLU A 59 -11.70 -9.59 2.17
C GLU A 59 -11.85 -8.55 1.05
N LEU A 60 -10.82 -7.75 0.80
CA LEU A 60 -10.83 -6.73 -0.26
C LEU A 60 -10.35 -7.29 -1.60
N GLY A 61 -9.36 -8.17 -1.53
CA GLY A 61 -8.75 -8.80 -2.69
C GLY A 61 -7.56 -9.67 -2.33
N VAL A 62 -7.06 -10.39 -3.32
CA VAL A 62 -5.91 -11.28 -3.20
C VAL A 62 -4.83 -10.78 -4.15
N ILE A 63 -3.60 -10.68 -3.66
CA ILE A 63 -2.41 -10.44 -4.46
C ILE A 63 -1.78 -11.78 -4.74
N ASP A 64 -1.75 -12.17 -6.01
CA ASP A 64 -0.93 -13.29 -6.46
C ASP A 64 0.49 -12.79 -6.75
N ILE A 65 1.48 -13.31 -6.02
CA ILE A 65 2.91 -12.99 -6.20
C ILE A 65 3.58 -14.05 -7.08
N ASP A 66 3.07 -15.28 -7.09
CA ASP A 66 3.62 -16.36 -7.91
C ASP A 66 3.28 -16.19 -9.39
N ALA A 67 2.11 -15.62 -9.70
CA ALA A 67 1.67 -15.29 -11.05
C ALA A 67 2.63 -14.31 -11.78
N PHE A 68 3.51 -13.62 -11.04
CA PHE A 68 4.43 -12.62 -11.60
C PHE A 68 5.65 -13.21 -12.29
N SER A 69 5.82 -14.54 -12.28
CA SER A 69 7.06 -15.15 -12.76
C SER A 69 8.30 -14.46 -12.17
N MET A 70 8.20 -13.99 -10.91
CA MET A 70 9.32 -13.30 -10.27
C MET A 70 10.50 -14.25 -10.23
N LYS A 71 11.69 -13.78 -10.64
CA LYS A 71 12.93 -14.57 -10.59
C LYS A 71 13.18 -15.17 -9.19
N SER A 72 12.65 -14.56 -8.14
CA SER A 72 12.75 -15.03 -6.77
C SER A 72 11.53 -14.54 -5.98
N LEU A 73 10.76 -15.47 -5.45
CA LEU A 73 9.67 -15.17 -4.52
C LEU A 73 10.21 -14.54 -3.23
N PRO A 74 9.42 -13.75 -2.50
CA PRO A 74 9.80 -13.33 -1.17
C PRO A 74 10.01 -14.53 -0.25
N ASP A 75 11.12 -14.51 0.49
CA ASP A 75 11.52 -15.51 1.48
C ASP A 75 11.43 -14.97 2.91
N ASN A 76 11.27 -13.66 3.07
CA ASN A 76 11.15 -12.98 4.36
C ASN A 76 10.05 -11.92 4.34
N GLU A 77 9.63 -11.50 5.54
CA GLU A 77 8.53 -10.56 5.71
C GLU A 77 8.83 -9.17 5.15
N ASP A 78 10.06 -8.68 5.29
CA ASP A 78 10.43 -7.34 4.82
C ASP A 78 10.32 -7.23 3.30
N ARG A 79 10.77 -8.26 2.59
CA ARG A 79 10.63 -8.35 1.13
C ARG A 79 9.16 -8.47 0.74
N PHE A 80 8.39 -9.30 1.44
CA PHE A 80 6.95 -9.43 1.21
C PHE A 80 6.23 -8.08 1.39
N ARG A 81 6.51 -7.37 2.49
CA ARG A 81 5.92 -6.05 2.80
C ARG A 81 6.20 -5.01 1.72
N LYS A 82 7.41 -5.01 1.14
CA LYS A 82 7.76 -4.11 0.03
C LYS A 82 6.95 -4.41 -1.22
N VAL A 83 6.67 -5.68 -1.50
CA VAL A 83 5.89 -6.12 -2.67
C VAL A 83 4.41 -5.78 -2.50
N VAL A 84 3.81 -6.12 -1.36
CA VAL A 84 2.35 -5.97 -1.16
C VAL A 84 1.92 -4.61 -0.63
N GLY A 85 2.82 -3.89 0.05
CA GLY A 85 2.52 -2.65 0.76
C GLY A 85 1.80 -1.59 -0.08
N PRO A 86 2.29 -1.24 -1.29
CA PRO A 86 1.62 -0.27 -2.14
C PRO A 86 0.17 -0.65 -2.46
N THR A 87 -0.09 -1.93 -2.75
CA THR A 87 -1.43 -2.44 -3.08
C THR A 87 -2.34 -2.46 -1.86
N VAL A 88 -1.85 -2.90 -0.69
CA VAL A 88 -2.61 -2.88 0.58
C VAL A 88 -3.06 -1.47 0.92
N CYS A 89 -2.19 -0.49 0.75
CA CYS A 89 -2.52 0.90 1.05
C CYS A 89 -3.44 1.54 0.02
N ALA A 90 -3.24 1.25 -1.27
CA ALA A 90 -4.11 1.73 -2.35
C ALA A 90 -5.55 1.18 -2.24
N THR A 91 -5.70 -0.06 -1.75
CA THR A 91 -7.00 -0.73 -1.57
C THR A 91 -7.69 -0.36 -0.26
N GLY A 92 -7.01 0.33 0.66
CA GLY A 92 -7.54 0.68 1.96
C GLY A 92 -7.58 -0.47 2.96
N GLY A 93 -6.71 -1.48 2.78
CA GLY A 93 -6.57 -2.62 3.67
C GLY A 93 -5.98 -2.25 5.04
N HIS A 94 -6.36 -3.01 6.07
CA HIS A 94 -5.82 -2.89 7.43
C HIS A 94 -4.76 -3.95 7.72
N ALA A 95 -4.91 -5.12 7.10
CA ALA A 95 -3.98 -6.22 7.26
C ALA A 95 -3.89 -7.05 5.97
N VAL A 96 -2.86 -7.88 5.92
CA VAL A 96 -2.67 -8.90 4.88
C VAL A 96 -2.43 -10.25 5.54
N ILE A 97 -3.13 -11.27 5.06
CA ILE A 97 -2.94 -12.66 5.46
C ILE A 97 -2.06 -13.32 4.37
N PRO A 98 -0.82 -13.71 4.69
CA PRO A 98 0.05 -14.33 3.73
C PRO A 98 -0.21 -15.82 3.59
N THR A 99 -0.01 -16.34 2.38
CA THR A 99 0.07 -17.77 2.11
C THR A 99 1.50 -18.14 1.74
N LEU A 100 2.03 -19.17 2.40
CA LEU A 100 3.37 -19.70 2.17
C LEU A 100 3.27 -21.01 1.39
N ASN A 101 4.19 -21.24 0.46
CA ASN A 101 4.32 -22.54 -0.19
C ASN A 101 5.11 -23.53 0.67
N ILE A 102 5.30 -24.76 0.17
CA ILE A 102 6.03 -25.84 0.87
C ILE A 102 7.51 -25.52 1.14
N HIS A 103 8.07 -24.51 0.47
CA HIS A 103 9.44 -24.05 0.64
C HIS A 103 9.54 -22.84 1.58
N GLY A 104 8.42 -22.38 2.15
CA GLY A 104 8.37 -21.20 3.00
C GLY A 104 8.45 -19.87 2.24
N HIS A 105 8.24 -19.87 0.92
CA HIS A 105 8.14 -18.65 0.12
C HIS A 105 6.72 -18.10 0.15
N TRP A 106 6.61 -16.78 0.14
CA TRP A 106 5.36 -16.06 0.17
C TRP A 106 4.79 -16.01 -1.24
N VAL A 107 3.70 -16.74 -1.46
CA VAL A 107 3.09 -16.87 -2.79
C VAL A 107 1.89 -15.97 -2.96
N HIS A 108 1.02 -15.86 -1.95
CA HIS A 108 -0.18 -15.01 -2.03
C HIS A 108 -0.30 -14.10 -0.81
N GLY A 109 -0.99 -12.98 -0.98
CA GLY A 109 -1.37 -12.09 0.11
C GLY A 109 -2.85 -11.68 0.02
N THR A 110 -3.67 -12.14 0.95
CA THR A 110 -5.08 -11.75 1.04
C THR A 110 -5.20 -10.45 1.83
N ILE A 111 -5.64 -9.38 1.17
CA ILE A 111 -5.83 -8.07 1.78
C ILE A 111 -7.19 -8.06 2.49
N ILE A 112 -7.17 -7.72 3.77
CA ILE A 112 -8.36 -7.67 4.59
C ILE A 112 -8.56 -6.29 5.21
N ARG A 113 -9.83 -5.98 5.47
CA ARG A 113 -10.25 -4.80 6.21
C ARG A 113 -11.06 -5.24 7.42
N PHE A 114 -10.57 -4.90 8.60
CA PHE A 114 -11.36 -5.04 9.80
C PHE A 114 -12.58 -4.12 9.82
N ASN A 115 -13.71 -4.63 10.32
CA ASN A 115 -14.88 -3.82 10.56
C ASN A 115 -14.70 -3.02 11.87
N PRO A 116 -14.56 -1.68 11.83
CA PRO A 116 -14.33 -0.89 13.02
C PRO A 116 -15.49 -0.94 14.02
N SER A 117 -16.73 -1.23 13.60
CA SER A 117 -17.88 -1.34 14.51
C SER A 117 -17.91 -2.66 15.28
N GLU A 118 -17.18 -3.68 14.82
CA GLU A 118 -17.17 -5.02 15.42
C GLU A 118 -15.79 -5.40 15.99
N CYS A 119 -14.81 -4.51 15.82
CA CYS A 119 -13.48 -4.66 16.38
C CYS A 119 -13.40 -4.10 17.81
N VAL A 120 -13.21 -4.97 18.79
CA VAL A 120 -12.95 -4.59 20.19
C VAL A 120 -11.59 -3.89 20.38
N GLY A 121 -10.69 -3.92 19.38
CA GLY A 121 -9.33 -3.38 19.47
C GLY A 121 -8.83 -2.56 18.27
N CYS A 122 -9.68 -2.24 17.28
CA CYS A 122 -9.25 -1.54 16.05
C CYS A 122 -9.37 -0.01 16.15
N GLY A 123 -9.43 0.53 17.37
CA GLY A 123 -9.45 1.96 17.61
C GLY A 123 -8.25 2.66 16.95
N PRO A 124 -8.45 3.81 16.29
CA PRO A 124 -7.36 4.53 15.64
C PRO A 124 -6.35 5.00 16.68
N LYS A 125 -5.15 4.43 16.70
CA LYS A 125 -3.97 5.14 17.20
C LYS A 125 -3.57 6.21 16.18
N SER A 126 -4.39 7.25 16.04
CA SER A 126 -4.09 8.44 15.24
C SER A 126 -5.08 9.54 15.60
N ALA A 127 -4.85 10.20 16.73
CA ALA A 127 -5.24 11.60 16.99
C ALA A 127 -4.89 12.01 18.43
N THR A 128 -3.62 12.01 18.83
CA THR A 128 -3.19 12.77 20.02
C THR A 128 -1.73 13.21 19.87
N GLY A 129 -1.53 14.26 19.08
CA GLY A 129 -0.37 15.14 19.18
C GLY A 129 -0.92 16.54 19.47
N GLY A 130 -1.22 16.79 20.74
CA GLY A 130 -1.81 18.03 21.22
C GLY A 130 -0.82 19.19 21.14
N GLY A 131 -1.28 20.31 20.59
CA GLY A 131 -0.64 21.61 20.79
C GLY A 131 -0.95 22.12 22.20
N GLY A 132 0.06 22.69 22.82
CA GLY A 132 0.01 23.53 24.02
C GLY A 132 1.08 24.60 23.87
#